data_AF-A0AAW4MUQ7-F1
#
_entry.id   AF-A0AAW4MUQ7-F1
#
_cell.length_a   1.000
_cell.length_b   1.000
_cell.length_c   1.000
_cell.angle_alpha   90.00
_cell.angle_beta   90.00
_cell.angle_gamma   90.00
#
_symmetry.space_group_name_H-M   'P 1'
#
loop_
_entity.id
_entity.type
_entity.pdbx_description
1 polymer ?
#
loop_
_entity_poly.entity_id
_entity_poly.type
_entity_poly.pdbx_seq_one_letter_code
_entity_poly.pdbx_strand_id
1 'polypeptide(L)' 'MRRCGAHVVHLPDGTRLEQAVVEIVEDRVVNYYEFRNELPMTEWLGGEIRVEFDEEGIRRAFWNGKRINS' A
#
# COMPACT_ATOMS: atom_id res chain seq x y z
N MET A 1 -10.00 3.73 -8.31
CA MET A 1 -9.54 2.95 -7.13
C MET A 1 -8.60 1.87 -7.62
N ARG A 2 -7.38 1.85 -7.08
CA ARG A 2 -6.35 0.85 -7.39
C ARG A 2 -6.03 0.07 -6.10
N ARG A 3 -5.80 -1.24 -6.22
CA ARG A 3 -5.37 -2.09 -5.11
C ARG A 3 -4.04 -2.73 -5.47
N CYS A 4 -3.04 -2.50 -4.62
CA CYS A 4 -1.68 -3.00 -4.83
C CYS A 4 -1.30 -3.92 -3.67
N GLY A 5 -0.89 -5.14 -3.97
CA GLY A 5 -0.40 -6.11 -3.00
C GLY A 5 1.13 -6.24 -3.01
N ALA A 6 1.72 -6.46 -1.85
CA ALA A 6 3.14 -6.75 -1.69
C ALA A 6 3.37 -7.79 -0.59
N HIS A 7 4.59 -8.35 -0.54
CA HIS A 7 4.95 -9.28 0.55
C HIS A 7 4.94 -8.56 1.89
N VAL A 8 5.30 -7.27 1.89
CA VAL A 8 5.38 -6.46 3.09
C VAL A 8 4.79 -5.08 2.81
N VAL A 9 3.99 -4.59 3.74
CA VAL A 9 3.59 -3.17 3.81
C VAL A 9 4.10 -2.58 5.11
N HIS A 10 4.94 -1.55 5.03
CA HIS A 10 5.40 -0.78 6.18
C HIS A 10 4.49 0.43 6.39
N LEU A 11 4.02 0.64 7.62
CA LEU A 11 3.13 1.71 8.02
C LEU A 11 3.88 2.85 8.74
N PRO A 12 3.32 4.08 8.79
CA PRO A 12 3.98 5.23 9.41
C PRO A 12 4.28 5.09 10.90
N ASP A 13 3.55 4.22 11.60
CA ASP A 13 3.72 3.94 13.03
C ASP A 13 4.81 2.87 13.31
N GLY A 14 5.48 2.38 12.26
CA GLY A 14 6.47 1.32 12.35
C GLY A 14 5.87 -0.09 12.29
N THR A 15 4.54 -0.22 12.18
CA THR A 15 3.88 -1.52 11.99
C THR A 15 4.23 -2.09 10.63
N ARG A 16 4.46 -3.41 10.59
CA ARG A 16 4.73 -4.18 9.38
C ARG A 16 3.61 -5.19 9.16
N LEU A 17 2.97 -5.12 8.00
CA LEU A 17 1.95 -6.08 7.58
C LEU A 17 2.56 -7.07 6.59
N GLU A 18 2.31 -8.36 6.81
CA GLU A 18 2.78 -9.45 5.96
C GLU A 18 1.69 -9.84 4.97
N GLN A 19 2.07 -10.03 3.70
CA GLN A 19 1.16 -10.40 2.62
C GLN A 19 -0.09 -9.50 2.61
N ALA A 20 0.13 -8.23 2.29
CA ALA A 20 -0.84 -7.17 2.50
C ALA A 20 -1.15 -6.39 1.22
N VAL A 21 -2.33 -5.78 1.22
CA VAL A 21 -2.82 -4.90 0.16
C VAL A 21 -2.92 -3.47 0.68
N VAL A 22 -2.63 -2.52 -0.19
CA VAL A 22 -2.89 -1.10 0.00
C VAL A 22 -3.94 -0.65 -1.02
N GLU A 23 -4.98 0.02 -0.55
CA GLU A 23 -6.04 0.58 -1.40
C GLU A 23 -5.82 2.07 -1.61
N ILE A 24 -5.80 2.49 -2.88
CA ILE A 24 -5.45 3.84 -3.30
C ILE A 24 -6.61 4.44 -4.11
N VAL A 25 -7.03 5.64 -3.72
CA VAL A 25 -8.05 6.44 -4.40
C VAL A 25 -7.52 7.86 -4.52
N GLU A 26 -7.46 8.41 -5.75
CA GLU A 26 -6.96 9.77 -6.00
C GLU A 26 -5.58 9.99 -5.36
N ASP A 27 -4.69 9.02 -5.60
CA ASP A 27 -3.33 8.95 -5.06
C ASP A 27 -3.21 8.97 -3.51
N ARG A 28 -4.31 8.74 -2.80
CA ARG A 28 -4.34 8.66 -1.33
C ARG A 28 -4.57 7.22 -0.90
N VAL A 29 -3.77 6.77 0.07
CA VAL A 29 -4.01 5.51 0.77
C VAL A 29 -5.22 5.67 1.67
N VAL A 30 -6.27 4.93 1.35
CA VAL A 30 -7.53 4.95 2.11
C VAL A 30 -7.65 3.75 3.04
N ASN A 31 -6.97 2.65 2.72
CA ASN A 31 -7.02 1.41 3.49
C ASN A 31 -5.77 0.53 3.28
N TYR A 32 -5.51 -0.37 4.22
CA TYR A 32 -4.50 -1.41 4.12
C TYR A 32 -4.88 -2.61 5.00
N TYR A 33 -4.56 -3.83 4.58
CA TYR A 33 -4.84 -5.04 5.36
C TYR A 33 -4.03 -6.24 4.87
N GLU A 34 -3.74 -7.16 5.78
CA GLU A 34 -3.21 -8.49 5.46
C GLU A 34 -4.31 -9.38 4.85
N PHE A 35 -3.92 -10.32 4.01
CA PHE A 35 -4.84 -11.28 3.43
C PHE A 35 -4.25 -12.69 3.38
N ARG A 36 -5.14 -13.69 3.41
CA ARG A 36 -4.75 -15.11 3.40
C ARG A 36 -5.19 -15.86 2.14
N ASN A 37 -6.10 -15.27 1.36
CA ASN A 37 -6.69 -15.85 0.16
C ASN A 37 -6.53 -14.89 -1.01
N GLU A 38 -6.55 -15.39 -2.24
CA GLU A 38 -6.48 -14.54 -3.44
C GLU A 38 -7.55 -13.44 -3.42
N LEU A 39 -7.14 -12.22 -3.75
CA LEU A 39 -8.02 -11.07 -3.84
C LEU A 39 -8.21 -10.71 -5.32
N PRO A 40 -9.46 -10.73 -5.82
CA PRO A 40 -9.73 -10.33 -7.20
C PRO A 40 -9.47 -8.83 -7.36
N MET A 41 -9.02 -8.43 -8.56
CA MET A 41 -8.75 -7.03 -8.92
C MET A 41 -7.74 -6.34 -7.98
N THR A 42 -6.69 -7.08 -7.60
CA THR A 42 -5.52 -6.58 -6.90
C THR A 42 -4.30 -6.82 -7.77
N GLU A 43 -3.54 -5.76 -8.03
CA GLU A 43 -2.26 -5.84 -8.73
C GLU A 43 -1.17 -6.27 -7.75
N TRP A 44 -0.48 -7.37 -8.03
CA TRP A 44 0.63 -7.82 -7.20
C TRP A 44 1.93 -7.17 -7.64
N LEU A 45 2.44 -6.24 -6.83
CA LEU A 45 3.73 -5.58 -7.07
C LEU A 45 4.91 -6.37 -6.51
N GLY A 46 4.66 -7.27 -5.55
CA GLY A 46 5.72 -7.99 -4.83
C GLY A 46 6.64 -7.03 -4.05
N GLY A 47 7.74 -7.56 -3.53
CA GLY A 47 8.66 -6.79 -2.68
C GLY A 47 7.96 -6.12 -1.49
N GLU A 48 8.24 -4.83 -1.29
CA GLU A 48 7.74 -4.03 -0.17
C GLU A 48 7.06 -2.75 -0.64
N ILE A 49 5.96 -2.37 0.00
CA ILE A 49 5.32 -1.06 -0.12
C ILE A 49 5.56 -0.29 1.18
N ARG A 50 5.84 1.01 1.07
CA ARG A 50 5.89 1.93 2.22
C ARG A 50 4.71 2.88 2.18
N VAL A 51 4.00 2.99 3.29
CA VAL A 51 2.97 4.01 3.49
C VAL A 51 3.55 5.10 4.37
N GLU A 52 3.54 6.32 3.86
CA GLU A 52 4.11 7.50 4.53
C GLU A 52 3.12 8.65 4.47
N PHE A 53 3.22 9.60 5.41
CA PHE A 53 2.48 10.86 5.33
C PHE A 53 3.28 11.86 4.49
N ASP A 54 2.60 12.58 3.59
CA ASP A 54 3.19 13.75 2.95
C ASP A 54 3.11 15.00 3.85
N GLU A 55 3.61 16.13 3.35
CA GLU A 55 3.64 17.41 4.07
C GLU A 55 2.24 17.92 4.48
N GLU A 56 1.19 17.47 3.80
CA GLU A 56 -0.21 17.80 4.09
C GLU A 56 -0.87 16.80 5.04
N GLY A 57 -0.14 15.79 5.53
CA GLY A 57 -0.67 14.73 6.37
C GLY A 57 -1.51 13.70 5.60
N ILE A 58 -1.37 13.61 4.29
CA ILE A 58 -2.07 12.63 3.45
C ILE A 58 -1.19 11.37 3.33
N ARG A 59 -1.80 10.20 3.56
CA ARG A 59 -1.11 8.92 3.40
C ARG A 59 -0.87 8.62 1.92
N ARG A 60 0.39 8.37 1.54
CA ARG A 60 0.85 8.01 0.20
C ARG A 60 1.54 6.65 0.23
N ALA A 61 1.42 5.88 -0.85
CA ALA A 61 2.10 4.61 -1.00
C ALA A 61 3.30 4.75 -1.96
N PHE A 62 4.41 4.11 -1.60
CA PHE A 62 5.63 4.07 -2.38
C PHE A 62 6.08 2.63 -2.62
N TRP A 63 6.49 2.33 -3.84
CA TRP A 63 7.06 1.05 -4.25
C TRP A 63 8.33 1.30 -5.05
N ASN A 64 9.45 0.66 -4.65
CA ASN A 64 10.77 0.89 -5.25
C ASN A 64 11.18 2.38 -5.33
N GLY A 65 10.85 3.15 -4.30
CA GLY A 65 11.13 4.59 -4.22
C GLY A 65 10.26 5.47 -5.12
N LYS A 66 9.28 4.89 -5.82
CA LYS A 66 8.32 5.63 -6.65
C LYS A 66 6.94 5.65 -6.00
N ARG A 67 6.28 6.80 -6.05
CA ARG A 67 4.90 6.94 -5.59
C ARG A 67 3.97 6.11 -6.48
N ILE A 68 3.07 5.37 -5.84
CA ILE A 68 2.02 4.62 -6.51
C ILE A 68 0.84 5.58 -6.72
N ASN A 69 0.54 5.87 -7.99
CA ASN A 69 -0.61 6.67 -8.38
C ASN A 69 -1.79 5.77 -8.80
N SER A 70 -3.03 6.26 -8.68
CA SER A 70 -4.25 5.52 -9.04
C SER A 70 -4.71 5.83 -10.44
#